data_AF-A0AA89BHE7-F1
#
_entry.id   AF-A0AA89BHE7-F1
#
_cell.length_a   1.000
_cell.length_b   1.000
_cell.length_c   1.000
_cell.angle_alpha   90.00
_cell.angle_beta   90.00
_cell.angle_gamma   90.00
#
_symmetry.space_group_name_H-M   'P 1'
#
loop_
_entity.id
_entity.type
_entity.pdbx_description
1 polymer ?
#
loop_
_entity_poly.entity_id
_entity_poly.type
_entity_poly.pdbx_seq_one_letter_code
_entity_poly.pdbx_strand_id
1 'polypeptide(L)'
;MATSETNPESGPGWQQKMLFYLTTLNLAMFLQEDAPDLGENPDRQTVAAVDAWKHSDFLCKNYILNGLDNASYNVYSPTVNAKALWESLERKYKKEDAGSKKFVVGKFLDFKMVDSKTVISQVQEF
;
A
#
# COMPACT_ATOMS: atom_id res chain seq x y z
N MET A 1 -19.52 12.81 16.54
CA MET A 1 -18.16 12.24 16.58
C MET A 1 -18.09 11.23 15.45
N ALA A 2 -17.54 11.62 14.29
CA ALA A 2 -17.49 10.75 13.12
C ALA A 2 -16.39 9.71 13.35
N THR A 3 -16.76 8.44 13.32
CA THR A 3 -15.84 7.31 13.23
C THR A 3 -15.09 7.45 11.92
N SER A 4 -13.77 7.66 11.98
CA SER A 4 -12.90 7.50 10.83
C SER A 4 -12.88 6.02 10.48
N GLU A 5 -13.86 5.58 9.69
CA GLU A 5 -13.84 4.32 8.99
C GLU A 5 -12.60 4.33 8.10
N THR A 6 -11.59 3.60 8.53
CA THR A 6 -10.48 3.27 7.64
C THR A 6 -11.07 2.35 6.59
N ASN A 7 -11.14 2.81 5.35
CA ASN A 7 -11.61 2.02 4.22
C ASN A 7 -10.79 0.71 4.19
N PRO A 8 -11.42 -0.49 4.31
CA PRO A 8 -10.71 -1.77 4.38
C PRO A 8 -9.81 -2.04 3.16
N GLU A 9 -9.98 -1.28 2.09
CA GLU A 9 -9.21 -1.35 0.84
C GLU A 9 -7.90 -0.56 0.88
N SER A 10 -7.56 0.07 2.01
CA SER A 10 -6.36 0.92 2.13
C SER A 10 -5.50 0.61 3.35
N GLY A 11 -5.60 -0.61 3.91
CA GLY A 11 -4.78 -1.05 5.05
C GLY A 11 -3.66 -2.04 4.65
N PRO A 12 -2.74 -2.39 5.57
CA PRO A 12 -1.70 -3.39 5.34
C PRO A 12 -2.22 -4.75 4.80
N GLY A 13 -3.46 -5.11 5.17
CA GLY A 13 -4.12 -6.31 4.66
C GLY A 13 -4.49 -6.25 3.18
N TRP A 14 -4.77 -5.06 2.63
CA TRP A 14 -5.02 -4.90 1.20
C TRP A 14 -3.74 -5.15 0.40
N GLN A 15 -2.59 -4.62 0.86
CA GLN A 15 -1.32 -4.77 0.15
C GLN A 15 -0.94 -6.24 0.00
N GLN A 16 -1.10 -7.05 1.06
CA GLN A 16 -0.83 -8.49 1.00
C GLN A 16 -1.80 -9.22 0.06
N LYS A 17 -3.09 -8.87 0.07
CA LYS A 17 -4.10 -9.43 -0.84
C LYS A 17 -3.80 -9.09 -2.30
N MET A 18 -3.40 -7.84 -2.57
CA MET A 18 -3.03 -7.38 -3.90
C MET A 18 -1.78 -8.10 -4.41
N LEU A 19 -0.76 -8.25 -3.56
CA LEU A 19 0.45 -9.02 -3.91
C LEU A 19 0.11 -10.45 -4.28
N PHE A 20 -0.69 -11.13 -3.44
CA PHE A 20 -1.15 -12.50 -3.72
C PHE A 20 -1.91 -12.58 -5.05
N TYR A 21 -2.83 -11.65 -5.30
CA TYR A 21 -3.59 -11.58 -6.55
C TYR A 21 -2.66 -11.45 -7.77
N LEU A 22 -1.70 -10.52 -7.73
CA LEU A 22 -0.72 -10.35 -8.82
C LEU A 22 0.17 -11.59 -9.01
N THR A 23 0.52 -12.30 -7.94
CA THR A 23 1.24 -13.58 -8.04
C THR A 23 0.42 -14.62 -8.80
N THR A 24 -0.88 -14.74 -8.53
CA THR A 24 -1.75 -15.69 -9.26
C THR A 24 -1.89 -15.36 -10.74
N LEU A 25 -1.71 -14.09 -11.10
CA LEU A 25 -1.70 -13.60 -12.48
C LEU A 25 -0.32 -13.64 -13.15
N ASN A 26 0.72 -14.08 -12.43
CA ASN A 26 2.11 -14.06 -12.88
C ASN A 26 2.63 -12.64 -13.21
N LEU A 27 2.20 -11.63 -12.44
CA LEU A 27 2.56 -10.22 -12.63
C LEU A 27 3.38 -9.65 -11.46
N ALA A 28 3.72 -10.46 -10.45
CA ALA A 28 4.43 -9.98 -9.26
C ALA A 28 5.86 -9.45 -9.57
N MET A 29 6.53 -9.98 -10.59
CA MET A 29 7.89 -9.55 -10.96
C MET A 29 7.97 -8.07 -11.37
N PHE A 30 6.90 -7.54 -11.97
CA PHE A 30 6.80 -6.14 -12.41
C PHE A 30 6.75 -5.12 -11.26
N LEU A 31 6.58 -5.59 -10.03
CA LEU A 31 6.66 -4.75 -8.84
C LEU A 31 8.10 -4.42 -8.45
N GLN A 32 9.10 -5.13 -9.01
CA GLN A 32 10.49 -5.08 -8.57
C GLN A 32 11.47 -4.91 -9.74
N GLU A 33 11.19 -5.55 -10.87
CA GLU A 33 12.06 -5.53 -12.03
C GLU A 33 11.85 -4.28 -12.89
N ASP A 34 12.95 -3.79 -13.47
CA ASP A 34 12.92 -2.71 -14.45
C ASP A 34 12.71 -3.26 -15.85
N ALA A 35 12.25 -2.40 -16.77
CA ALA A 35 12.08 -2.81 -18.15
C ALA A 35 13.41 -3.28 -18.77
N PRO A 36 13.39 -4.35 -19.58
CA PRO A 36 14.57 -4.81 -20.28
C PRO A 36 15.08 -3.74 -21.26
N ASP A 37 16.40 -3.62 -21.36
CA ASP A 37 17.05 -2.74 -22.33
C ASP A 37 16.94 -3.32 -23.74
N LEU A 38 16.61 -2.47 -24.71
CA LEU A 38 16.56 -2.83 -26.13
C LEU A 38 17.97 -2.99 -26.72
N GLY A 39 19.00 -2.37 -26.12
CA GLY A 39 20.34 -2.32 -26.68
C GLY A 39 20.42 -1.47 -27.96
N GLU A 40 21.60 -1.38 -28.57
CA GLU A 40 21.86 -0.47 -29.70
C GLU A 40 21.27 -0.95 -31.04
N ASN A 41 21.15 -2.27 -31.25
CA ASN A 41 20.63 -2.86 -32.48
C ASN A 41 19.75 -4.09 -32.17
N PRO A 42 18.53 -3.88 -31.63
CA PRO A 42 17.65 -4.98 -31.28
C PRO A 42 17.20 -5.75 -32.51
N ASP A 43 17.23 -7.07 -32.43
CA ASP A 43 16.51 -7.90 -33.38
C ASP A 43 14.99 -7.85 -33.14
N ARG A 44 14.22 -8.43 -34.06
CA ARG A 44 12.75 -8.45 -33.96
C ARG A 44 12.25 -9.18 -32.71
N GLN A 45 12.99 -10.19 -32.23
CA GLN A 45 12.59 -10.95 -31.05
C GLN A 45 12.75 -10.12 -29.78
N THR A 46 13.84 -9.35 -29.69
CA THR A 46 14.14 -8.43 -28.60
C THR A 46 13.09 -7.32 -28.52
N VAL A 47 12.72 -6.71 -29.65
CA VAL A 47 11.64 -5.72 -29.70
C VAL A 47 10.32 -6.32 -29.22
N ALA A 48 9.95 -7.50 -29.75
CA ALA A 48 8.70 -8.16 -29.36
C ALA A 48 8.66 -8.52 -27.86
N ALA A 49 9.79 -8.95 -27.28
CA ALA A 49 9.90 -9.25 -25.86
C ALA A 49 9.71 -7.99 -25.00
N VAL A 50 10.33 -6.86 -25.38
CA VAL A 50 10.19 -5.58 -24.69
C VAL A 50 8.75 -5.05 -24.78
N ASP A 51 8.09 -5.20 -25.92
CA ASP A 51 6.70 -4.78 -26.08
C ASP A 51 5.74 -5.66 -25.26
N ALA A 52 5.98 -6.97 -25.23
CA ALA A 52 5.24 -7.89 -24.34
C ALA A 52 5.45 -7.55 -22.85
N TRP A 53 6.67 -7.15 -22.48
CA TRP A 53 6.98 -6.67 -21.14
C TRP A 53 6.20 -5.40 -20.80
N LYS A 54 6.25 -4.38 -21.66
CA LYS A 54 5.49 -3.12 -21.47
C LYS A 54 3.99 -3.37 -21.35
N HIS A 55 3.44 -4.30 -22.13
CA HIS A 55 2.04 -4.67 -22.03
C HIS A 55 1.72 -5.29 -20.67
N SER A 56 2.58 -6.18 -20.18
CA SER A 56 2.41 -6.83 -18.89
C SER A 56 2.58 -5.87 -17.71
N ASP A 57 3.54 -4.93 -17.79
CA ASP A 57 3.70 -3.83 -16.82
C ASP A 57 2.44 -2.94 -16.79
N PHE A 58 1.91 -2.59 -17.96
CA PHE A 58 0.66 -1.84 -18.07
C PHE A 58 -0.49 -2.58 -17.37
N LEU A 59 -0.67 -3.89 -17.62
CA LEU A 59 -1.70 -4.68 -16.95
C LEU A 59 -1.50 -4.70 -15.43
N CYS A 60 -0.28 -4.98 -14.97
CA CYS A 60 0.06 -5.00 -13.55
C CYS A 60 -0.30 -3.68 -12.86
N LYS A 61 0.11 -2.55 -13.46
CA LYS A 61 -0.22 -1.21 -12.96
C LYS A 61 -1.73 -1.00 -12.85
N ASN A 62 -2.50 -1.38 -13.86
CA ASN A 62 -3.95 -1.19 -13.87
C ASN A 62 -4.68 -2.09 -12.85
N TYR A 63 -4.19 -3.30 -12.59
CA TYR A 63 -4.75 -4.15 -11.52
C TYR A 63 -4.54 -3.54 -10.14
N ILE A 64 -3.37 -2.96 -9.89
CA ILE A 64 -3.11 -2.23 -8.65
C ILE A 64 -4.06 -1.05 -8.53
N LEU A 65 -4.16 -0.22 -9.58
CA LEU A 65 -5.04 0.96 -9.62
C LEU A 65 -6.52 0.59 -9.40
N ASN A 66 -7.00 -0.50 -9.99
CA ASN A 66 -8.38 -0.97 -9.82
C ASN A 66 -8.71 -1.39 -8.38
N GLY A 67 -7.70 -1.68 -7.56
CA GLY A 67 -7.89 -1.97 -6.15
C GLY A 67 -7.89 -0.74 -5.25
N LEU A 68 -7.69 0.47 -5.79
CA LEU A 68 -7.64 1.72 -5.02
C LEU A 68 -9.00 2.42 -4.99
N ASP A 69 -9.23 3.19 -3.92
CA ASP A 69 -10.32 4.16 -3.88
C ASP A 69 -10.11 5.28 -4.93
N ASN A 70 -11.19 5.99 -5.27
CA ASN A 70 -11.16 7.05 -6.30
C ASN A 70 -10.15 8.18 -6.02
N ALA A 71 -9.95 8.55 -4.75
CA ALA A 71 -9.03 9.64 -4.41
C ALA A 71 -7.58 9.18 -4.61
N SER A 72 -7.26 7.98 -4.14
CA SER A 72 -5.97 7.33 -4.33
C SER A 72 -5.69 7.06 -5.81
N TYR A 73 -6.68 6.55 -6.57
CA TYR A 73 -6.56 6.32 -8.01
C TYR A 73 -6.14 7.60 -8.74
N ASN A 74 -6.81 8.73 -8.49
CA ASN A 74 -6.52 9.99 -9.18
C ASN A 74 -5.10 10.48 -8.91
N VAL A 75 -4.60 10.32 -7.67
CA VAL A 75 -3.24 10.69 -7.28
C VAL A 75 -2.19 9.81 -7.98
N TYR A 76 -2.47 8.52 -8.09
CA TYR A 76 -1.47 7.53 -8.52
C TYR A 76 -1.56 7.15 -10.00
N SER A 77 -2.68 7.40 -10.69
CA SER A 77 -2.88 7.10 -12.10
C SER A 77 -1.80 7.66 -13.04
N PRO A 78 -1.17 8.83 -12.78
CA PRO A 78 -0.11 9.36 -13.66
C PRO A 78 1.23 8.62 -13.51
N THR A 79 1.35 7.66 -12.59
CA THR A 79 2.62 6.95 -12.35
C THR A 79 3.05 6.17 -13.59
N VAL A 80 4.36 6.17 -13.86
CA VAL A 80 4.94 5.66 -15.11
C VAL A 80 4.71 4.16 -15.27
N ASN A 81 5.13 3.34 -14.29
CA ASN A 81 5.11 1.88 -14.34
C ASN A 81 4.58 1.26 -13.03
N ALA A 82 4.40 -0.07 -13.02
CA ALA A 82 3.85 -0.78 -11.86
C ALA A 82 4.77 -0.71 -10.64
N LYS A 83 6.09 -0.82 -10.84
CA LYS A 83 7.10 -0.71 -9.78
C LYS A 83 7.06 0.62 -9.03
N ALA A 84 7.11 1.74 -9.74
CA ALA A 84 7.08 3.08 -9.14
C ALA A 84 5.76 3.34 -8.39
N LEU A 85 4.65 2.79 -8.90
CA LEU A 85 3.35 2.82 -8.22
C LEU A 85 3.42 2.04 -6.91
N TRP A 86 3.88 0.78 -6.98
CA TRP A 86 4.00 -0.10 -5.83
C TRP A 86 4.87 0.50 -4.73
N GLU A 87 6.07 0.98 -5.06
CA GLU A 87 6.97 1.63 -4.11
C GLU A 87 6.35 2.86 -3.44
N SER A 88 5.55 3.63 -4.19
CA SER A 88 4.85 4.80 -3.65
C SER A 88 3.78 4.41 -2.64
N LEU A 89 3.04 3.34 -2.93
CA LEU A 89 2.06 2.76 -2.00
C LEU A 89 2.75 2.18 -0.76
N GLU A 90 3.84 1.44 -0.91
CA GLU A 90 4.61 0.91 0.22
C GLU A 90 5.10 2.03 1.15
N ARG A 91 5.62 3.13 0.60
CA ARG A 91 6.07 4.28 1.40
C ARG A 91 4.92 4.93 2.17
N LYS A 92 3.73 5.01 1.57
CA LYS A 92 2.53 5.54 2.23
C LYS A 92 2.15 4.65 3.41
N TYR A 93 2.01 3.35 3.21
CA TYR A 93 1.57 2.42 4.26
C TYR A 93 2.63 2.23 5.36
N LYS A 94 3.93 2.22 5.03
CA LYS A 94 5.00 2.21 6.04
C LYS A 94 4.96 3.46 6.95
N LYS A 95 4.65 4.64 6.40
CA LYS A 95 4.48 5.87 7.18
C LYS A 95 3.21 5.85 8.03
N GLU A 96 2.11 5.34 7.49
CA GLU A 96 0.84 5.22 8.21
C GLU A 96 0.95 4.24 9.38
N ASP A 97 1.66 3.12 9.23
CA ASP A 97 1.92 2.19 10.34
C ASP A 97 2.73 2.86 11.47
N ALA A 98 3.79 3.60 11.12
CA ALA A 98 4.58 4.35 12.08
C ALA A 98 3.79 5.48 12.78
N GLY A 99 2.93 6.19 12.05
CA GLY A 99 2.05 7.24 12.59
C GLY A 99 0.95 6.67 13.49
N SER A 100 0.31 5.58 13.07
CA SER A 100 -0.73 4.87 13.83
C SER A 100 -0.17 4.31 15.14
N LYS A 101 1.03 3.73 15.13
CA LYS A 101 1.72 3.27 16.35
C LYS A 101 2.00 4.42 17.31
N LYS A 102 2.45 5.59 16.82
CA LYS A 102 2.63 6.79 17.66
C LYS A 102 1.31 7.28 18.27
N PHE A 103 0.20 7.19 17.54
CA PHE A 103 -1.11 7.61 18.05
C PHE A 103 -1.68 6.65 19.10
N VAL A 104 -1.49 5.34 18.94
CA VAL A 104 -1.87 4.35 19.95
C VAL A 104 -1.07 4.54 21.23
N VAL A 105 0.24 4.78 21.13
CA VAL A 105 1.09 5.08 22.29
C VAL A 105 0.66 6.39 22.96
N GLY A 106 0.41 7.45 22.18
CA GLY A 106 -0.09 8.73 22.70
C GLY A 106 -1.41 8.58 23.46
N LYS A 107 -2.41 7.89 22.88
CA LYS A 107 -3.67 7.61 23.56
C LYS A 107 -3.54 6.73 24.80
N PHE A 108 -2.65 5.74 24.77
CA PHE A 108 -2.39 4.90 25.94
C PHE A 108 -1.70 5.69 27.06
N LEU A 109 -0.76 6.57 26.71
CA LEU A 109 -0.10 7.46 27.67
C LEU A 109 -1.07 8.51 28.22
N ASP A 110 -1.91 9.14 27.37
CA ASP A 110 -2.94 10.08 27.79
C ASP A 110 -3.99 9.41 28.69
N PHE A 111 -4.41 8.19 28.33
CA PHE A 111 -5.28 7.36 29.17
C PHE A 111 -4.62 7.10 30.54
N LYS A 112 -3.36 6.66 30.57
CA LYS A 112 -2.60 6.49 31.82
C LYS A 112 -2.41 7.80 32.60
N MET A 113 -2.23 8.94 31.95
CA MET A 113 -2.05 10.23 32.62
C MET A 113 -3.37 10.76 33.20
N VAL A 114 -4.51 10.55 32.52
CA VAL A 114 -5.84 10.88 33.04
C VAL A 114 -6.22 9.96 34.20
N ASP A 115 -5.92 8.66 34.11
CA ASP A 115 -6.12 7.67 35.19
C ASP A 115 -5.09 7.76 36.33
N SER A 116 -4.03 8.58 36.19
CA SER A 116 -3.06 8.83 37.27
C SER A 116 -3.59 9.83 38.32
N LYS A 117 -4.82 10.33 38.17
CA LYS A 117 -5.58 10.84 39.32
C LYS A 117 -6.11 9.64 40.09
N THR A 118 -5.46 9.35 41.21
CA THR A 118 -5.74 8.28 42.17
C THR A 118 -7.21 7.86 42.22
N VAL A 119 -7.51 6.66 41.71
CA VAL A 119 -8.72 5.92 42.12
C VAL A 119 -8.47 5.40 43.54
N ILE A 120 -8.63 6.28 44.52
CA ILE A 120 -8.97 5.90 45.89
C ILE A 120 -10.48 6.10 46.02
N SER A 121 -11.17 4.98 46.24
CA SER A 121 -12.63 4.80 46.31
C SER A 121 -13.34 4.87 44.94
N GLN A 122 -14.17 3.92 44.52
CA GLN A 122 -15.09 3.10 45.31
C GLN A 122 -15.22 1.68 44.74
N VAL A 123 -14.67 0.68 45.44
CA VAL A 123 -15.28 -0.65 45.57
C VAL A 123 -15.09 -1.06 47.02
N GLN A 124 -15.96 -0.59 47.90
CA GLN A 124 -16.28 -1.30 49.13
C GLN A 124 -17.69 -0.93 49.58
N GLU A 125 -18.53 -1.97 49.72
CA GLU A 125 -19.85 -2.04 50.38
C GLU A 125 -20.96 -1.21 49.70
N PHE A 126 -21.89 -1.77 48.93
CA PHE A 126 -22.73 -2.97 49.16
C PHE A 126 -22.97 -3.80 47.88
#